data_AF-A0A931ASU9-F1
#
_entry.id   AF-A0A931ASU9-F1
#
_cell.length_a   1.000
_cell.length_b   1.000
_cell.length_c   1.000
_cell.angle_alpha   90.00
_cell.angle_beta   90.00
_cell.angle_gamma   90.00
#
_symmetry.space_group_name_H-M   'P 1'
#
loop_
_entity.id
_entity.type
_entity.pdbx_description
1 polymer ?
#
loop_
_entity_poly.entity_id
_entity_poly.type
_entity_poly.pdbx_seq_one_letter_code
_entity_poly.pdbx_strand_id
1 'polypeptide(L)'
;MKVKGISRELIDTMVSRGNQLGQGRQVGTIGFINDNGVIDCYNQIIDGGVSGLPHRHMLQEISHRDNASLIEMINSLPDNAAYIRTDPGQTGIIVSTSAINIFNLPVVNIGVKHGEVAGIGILYPEEKHFRLATKSENAQLDSLAAKNMEAEKKALEKVTKLRLEFLNISEELPIIDDENVTQNCQRAKKPWVIERQEPISVEESFAEELVQKSLEVEPGREVAAFGRIDKNGHITRCSNIVVGGMGYIPSRLLASSYEDITGLSLREFYSEKMPLNTAIVHTHPGGSGVMHMSDAMAGPGMWGRPIVAVGHDEKGDIKGVMTIKMQDKLFELADENEFLEQQFFKVQKPEEEVKLRKRRYKIAQEFTDLCDQLELKTTESKAERKIAASN
;
A
#
# COMPACT_ATOMS: atom_id res chain seq x y z
N MET A 1 -8.22 10.13 -19.74
CA MET A 1 -9.31 9.76 -20.66
C MET A 1 -10.57 9.51 -19.83
N LYS A 2 -11.76 9.99 -20.24
CA LYS A 2 -13.01 9.77 -19.48
C LYS A 2 -13.66 8.45 -19.92
N VAL A 3 -14.05 7.61 -18.96
CA VAL A 3 -14.79 6.38 -19.22
C VAL A 3 -16.28 6.72 -19.37
N LYS A 4 -16.86 6.35 -20.49
CA LYS A 4 -18.28 6.55 -20.81
C LYS A 4 -19.12 5.30 -20.58
N GLY A 5 -18.48 4.13 -20.55
CA GLY A 5 -19.14 2.87 -20.24
C GLY A 5 -18.16 1.69 -20.20
N ILE A 6 -18.69 0.53 -19.85
CA ILE A 6 -17.98 -0.75 -19.78
C ILE A 6 -18.77 -1.80 -20.54
N SER A 7 -18.08 -2.69 -21.25
CA SER A 7 -18.73 -3.74 -22.03
C SER A 7 -19.50 -4.72 -21.14
N ARG A 8 -20.73 -5.07 -21.56
CA ARG A 8 -21.55 -6.11 -20.94
C ARG A 8 -20.84 -7.46 -20.88
N GLU A 9 -20.17 -7.87 -21.95
CA GLU A 9 -19.51 -9.18 -21.99
C GLU A 9 -18.44 -9.33 -20.90
N LEU A 10 -17.64 -8.27 -20.69
CA LEU A 10 -16.64 -8.23 -19.61
C LEU A 10 -17.33 -8.37 -18.24
N ILE A 11 -18.40 -7.62 -18.01
CA ILE A 11 -19.15 -7.68 -16.75
C ILE A 11 -19.71 -9.09 -16.52
N ASP A 12 -20.40 -9.64 -17.50
CA ASP A 12 -21.04 -10.95 -17.41
C ASP A 12 -19.99 -12.05 -17.18
N THR A 13 -18.82 -11.94 -17.83
CA THR A 13 -17.69 -12.85 -17.62
C THR A 13 -17.17 -12.78 -16.19
N MET A 14 -16.94 -11.57 -15.66
CA MET A 14 -16.47 -11.38 -14.28
C MET A 14 -17.51 -11.85 -13.24
N VAL A 15 -18.79 -11.52 -13.43
CA VAL A 15 -19.86 -11.93 -12.51
C VAL A 15 -20.06 -13.45 -12.56
N SER A 16 -20.07 -14.05 -13.74
CA SER A 16 -20.12 -15.50 -13.91
C SER A 16 -18.95 -16.17 -13.20
N ARG A 17 -17.73 -15.66 -13.37
CA ARG A 17 -16.54 -16.18 -12.67
C ARG A 17 -16.68 -16.03 -11.15
N GLY A 18 -17.09 -14.87 -10.65
CA GLY A 18 -17.33 -14.64 -9.22
C GLY A 18 -18.36 -15.62 -8.63
N ASN A 19 -19.45 -15.87 -9.35
CA ASN A 19 -20.48 -16.84 -8.95
C ASN A 19 -19.93 -18.28 -8.91
N GLN A 20 -19.06 -18.65 -9.85
CA GLN A 20 -18.39 -19.97 -9.84
C GLN A 20 -17.45 -20.14 -8.64
N LEU A 21 -16.77 -19.08 -8.21
CA LEU A 21 -15.88 -19.14 -7.04
C LEU A 21 -16.66 -19.31 -5.72
N GLY A 22 -17.89 -18.78 -5.66
CA GLY A 22 -18.72 -18.78 -4.47
C GLY A 22 -18.13 -17.97 -3.31
N GLN A 23 -18.75 -18.09 -2.13
CA GLN A 23 -18.24 -17.57 -0.84
C GLN A 23 -17.96 -16.06 -0.79
N GLY A 24 -18.59 -15.26 -1.66
CA GLY A 24 -18.41 -13.81 -1.70
C GLY A 24 -17.02 -13.35 -2.17
N ARG A 25 -16.29 -14.20 -2.89
CA ARG A 25 -14.93 -13.88 -3.38
C ARG A 25 -14.99 -12.88 -4.55
N GLN A 26 -14.14 -11.86 -4.46
CA GLN A 26 -13.96 -10.88 -5.52
C GLN A 26 -13.23 -11.50 -6.71
N VAL A 27 -13.44 -10.95 -7.90
CA VAL A 27 -12.58 -11.13 -9.09
C VAL A 27 -12.13 -9.77 -9.59
N GLY A 28 -10.95 -9.70 -10.18
CA GLY A 28 -10.35 -8.45 -10.64
C GLY A 28 -9.62 -8.61 -11.96
N THR A 29 -9.51 -7.51 -12.69
CA THR A 29 -8.69 -7.40 -13.90
C THR A 29 -8.29 -5.95 -14.14
N ILE A 30 -7.34 -5.74 -15.04
CA ILE A 30 -7.06 -4.45 -15.64
C ILE A 30 -7.73 -4.41 -17.01
N GLY A 31 -8.64 -3.45 -17.19
CA GLY A 31 -9.25 -3.12 -18.46
C GLY A 31 -8.55 -1.95 -19.15
N PHE A 32 -8.84 -1.75 -20.42
CA PHE A 32 -8.30 -0.69 -21.25
C PHE A 32 -9.43 0.07 -21.93
N ILE A 33 -9.32 1.39 -21.92
CA ILE A 33 -10.30 2.31 -22.48
C ILE A 33 -9.95 2.53 -23.96
N ASN A 34 -10.93 2.33 -24.84
CA ASN A 34 -10.81 2.62 -26.27
C ASN A 34 -11.05 4.11 -26.60
N ASP A 35 -10.93 4.48 -27.87
CA ASP A 35 -11.09 5.87 -28.32
C ASP A 35 -12.50 6.43 -28.12
N ASN A 36 -13.51 5.56 -28.02
CA ASN A 36 -14.89 5.95 -27.74
C ASN A 36 -15.13 6.20 -26.25
N GLY A 37 -14.18 5.84 -25.38
CA GLY A 37 -14.30 5.91 -23.94
C GLY A 37 -14.95 4.67 -23.31
N VAL A 38 -15.03 3.55 -24.02
CA VAL A 38 -15.58 2.28 -23.52
C VAL A 38 -14.44 1.39 -23.05
N ILE A 39 -14.65 0.69 -21.92
CA ILE A 39 -13.76 -0.40 -21.52
C ILE A 39 -14.24 -1.69 -22.19
N ASP A 40 -13.59 -2.06 -23.27
CA ASP A 40 -13.93 -3.20 -24.15
C ASP A 40 -12.79 -4.24 -24.24
N CYS A 41 -11.68 -3.98 -23.56
CA CYS A 41 -10.46 -4.76 -23.69
C CYS A 41 -9.87 -5.00 -22.31
N TYR A 42 -9.52 -6.24 -21.97
CA TYR A 42 -9.06 -6.58 -20.62
C TYR A 42 -8.05 -7.73 -20.62
N ASN A 43 -7.27 -7.81 -19.55
CA ASN A 43 -6.34 -8.92 -19.32
C ASN A 43 -6.99 -10.05 -18.50
N GLN A 44 -6.23 -11.09 -18.19
CA GLN A 44 -6.73 -12.23 -17.43
C GLN A 44 -7.52 -11.81 -16.18
N ILE A 45 -8.68 -12.43 -15.99
CA ILE A 45 -9.49 -12.27 -14.78
C ILE A 45 -8.83 -13.09 -13.67
N ILE A 46 -8.49 -12.42 -12.59
CA ILE A 46 -7.81 -13.00 -11.44
C ILE A 46 -8.79 -13.21 -10.28
N ASP A 47 -8.76 -14.41 -9.71
CA ASP A 47 -9.59 -14.77 -8.57
C ASP A 47 -9.07 -14.12 -7.28
N GLY A 48 -9.96 -13.62 -6.42
CA GLY A 48 -9.61 -13.14 -5.09
C GLY A 48 -9.15 -14.28 -4.16
N GLY A 49 -8.11 -14.01 -3.38
CA GLY A 49 -7.63 -14.84 -2.28
C GLY A 49 -8.27 -14.47 -0.94
N VAL A 50 -7.75 -15.05 0.14
CA VAL A 50 -8.24 -14.82 1.51
C VAL A 50 -8.13 -13.34 1.92
N SER A 51 -7.08 -12.63 1.48
CA SER A 51 -6.86 -11.23 1.82
C SER A 51 -7.40 -10.24 0.77
N GLY A 52 -8.21 -10.72 -0.19
CA GLY A 52 -8.75 -9.91 -1.27
C GLY A 52 -8.10 -10.20 -2.63
N LEU A 53 -8.06 -9.21 -3.52
CA LEU A 53 -7.48 -9.38 -4.86
C LEU A 53 -5.95 -9.40 -4.81
N PRO A 54 -5.29 -10.41 -5.41
CA PRO A 54 -3.84 -10.49 -5.47
C PRO A 54 -3.32 -9.53 -6.54
N HIS A 55 -2.93 -8.33 -6.11
CA HIS A 55 -2.55 -7.24 -7.01
C HIS A 55 -1.25 -7.52 -7.75
N ARG A 56 -0.29 -8.22 -7.12
CA ARG A 56 0.98 -8.53 -7.77
C ARG A 56 0.75 -9.49 -8.94
N HIS A 57 0.01 -10.57 -8.72
CA HIS A 57 -0.38 -11.51 -9.77
C HIS A 57 -1.12 -10.81 -10.92
N MET A 58 -2.08 -9.94 -10.60
CA MET A 58 -2.82 -9.19 -11.63
C MET A 58 -1.95 -8.25 -12.47
N LEU A 59 -0.93 -7.64 -11.88
CA LEU A 59 -0.02 -6.75 -12.60
C LEU A 59 1.13 -7.49 -13.29
N GLN A 60 1.48 -8.69 -12.86
CA GLN A 60 2.46 -9.57 -13.52
C GLN A 60 2.02 -9.96 -14.93
N GLU A 61 0.72 -10.22 -15.12
CA GLU A 61 0.12 -10.49 -16.44
C GLU A 61 0.32 -9.37 -17.47
N ILE A 62 0.68 -8.18 -17.00
CA ILE A 62 0.83 -6.97 -17.83
C ILE A 62 2.29 -6.57 -17.91
N SER A 63 2.92 -6.43 -16.75
CA SER A 63 4.31 -5.98 -16.68
C SER A 63 5.30 -7.04 -17.17
N HIS A 64 4.93 -8.32 -17.13
CA HIS A 64 5.82 -9.47 -17.35
C HIS A 64 7.09 -9.39 -16.48
N ARG A 65 6.93 -8.86 -15.27
CA ARG A 65 8.04 -8.69 -14.32
C ARG A 65 7.80 -9.55 -13.10
N ASP A 66 8.69 -10.51 -12.94
CA ASP A 66 8.95 -11.13 -11.66
C ASP A 66 9.91 -10.22 -10.88
N ASN A 67 9.85 -10.28 -9.55
CA ASN A 67 10.80 -9.57 -8.67
C ASN A 67 10.80 -8.04 -8.77
N ALA A 68 9.63 -7.43 -8.86
CA ALA A 68 9.45 -5.98 -8.81
C ALA A 68 8.53 -5.54 -7.65
N SER A 69 8.71 -4.32 -7.17
CA SER A 69 7.78 -3.69 -6.23
C SER A 69 6.44 -3.38 -6.91
N LEU A 70 5.36 -3.24 -6.11
CA LEU A 70 4.04 -2.98 -6.67
C LEU A 70 4.03 -1.66 -7.48
N ILE A 71 4.72 -0.62 -7.01
CA ILE A 71 4.81 0.66 -7.71
C ILE A 71 5.52 0.56 -9.07
N GLU A 72 6.52 -0.32 -9.23
CA GLU A 72 7.16 -0.58 -10.53
C GLU A 72 6.20 -1.26 -11.51
N MET A 73 5.42 -2.23 -11.01
CA MET A 73 4.42 -2.93 -11.81
C MET A 73 3.27 -1.97 -12.21
N ILE A 74 2.79 -1.14 -11.28
CA ILE A 74 1.76 -0.13 -11.53
C ILE A 74 2.24 0.89 -12.58
N ASN A 75 3.50 1.33 -12.51
CA ASN A 75 4.04 2.28 -13.48
C ASN A 75 4.31 1.68 -14.87
N SER A 76 4.16 0.36 -15.02
CA SER A 76 4.15 -0.30 -16.33
C SER A 76 2.77 -0.24 -17.01
N LEU A 77 1.72 0.23 -16.31
CA LEU A 77 0.37 0.36 -16.89
C LEU A 77 0.27 1.56 -17.85
N PRO A 78 -0.44 1.42 -18.99
CA PRO A 78 -0.69 2.50 -19.93
C PRO A 78 -1.72 3.51 -19.39
N ASP A 79 -1.75 4.71 -19.97
CA ASP A 79 -2.60 5.81 -19.48
C ASP A 79 -4.11 5.57 -19.68
N ASN A 80 -4.47 4.62 -20.54
CA ASN A 80 -5.84 4.19 -20.76
C ASN A 80 -6.23 2.96 -19.94
N ALA A 81 -5.44 2.55 -18.95
CA ALA A 81 -5.80 1.45 -18.06
C ALA A 81 -6.90 1.85 -17.05
N ALA A 82 -7.72 0.88 -16.65
CA ALA A 82 -8.70 0.99 -15.58
C ALA A 82 -8.61 -0.26 -14.68
N TYR A 83 -8.69 -0.06 -13.37
CA TYR A 83 -8.73 -1.15 -12.39
C TYR A 83 -10.18 -1.59 -12.17
N ILE A 84 -10.48 -2.85 -12.44
CA ILE A 84 -11.85 -3.37 -12.42
C ILE A 84 -11.94 -4.51 -11.40
N ARG A 85 -12.95 -4.47 -10.54
CA ARG A 85 -13.23 -5.56 -9.61
C ARG A 85 -14.72 -5.81 -9.44
N THR A 86 -15.08 -7.03 -9.04
CA THR A 86 -16.41 -7.32 -8.47
C THR A 86 -16.43 -7.11 -6.97
N ASP A 87 -17.63 -6.85 -6.45
CA ASP A 87 -17.88 -6.64 -5.03
C ASP A 87 -19.14 -7.43 -4.60
N PRO A 88 -18.98 -8.73 -4.31
CA PRO A 88 -20.08 -9.58 -3.89
C PRO A 88 -20.74 -9.10 -2.60
N GLY A 89 -22.07 -9.02 -2.61
CA GLY A 89 -22.86 -8.52 -1.50
C GLY A 89 -23.09 -7.00 -1.52
N GLN A 90 -22.54 -6.27 -2.49
CA GLN A 90 -22.66 -4.81 -2.63
C GLN A 90 -23.32 -4.40 -3.96
N THR A 91 -23.66 -3.11 -4.09
CA THR A 91 -24.36 -2.53 -5.26
C THR A 91 -23.43 -1.79 -6.24
N GLY A 92 -22.12 -1.81 -6.00
CA GLY A 92 -21.12 -1.17 -6.86
C GLY A 92 -20.66 0.22 -6.39
N ILE A 93 -21.31 0.79 -5.37
CA ILE A 93 -20.90 2.08 -4.76
C ILE A 93 -19.46 1.98 -4.24
N ILE A 94 -18.64 2.99 -4.51
CA ILE A 94 -17.26 3.07 -4.03
C ILE A 94 -17.19 4.10 -2.90
N VAL A 95 -16.89 3.64 -1.69
CA VAL A 95 -16.83 4.49 -0.48
C VAL A 95 -15.42 4.67 0.08
N SER A 96 -14.40 4.45 -0.75
CA SER A 96 -13.00 4.58 -0.37
C SER A 96 -12.17 5.07 -1.54
N THR A 97 -11.14 5.87 -1.25
CA THR A 97 -10.19 6.42 -2.21
C THR A 97 -8.88 5.64 -2.27
N SER A 98 -8.72 4.55 -1.51
CA SER A 98 -7.45 3.81 -1.41
C SER A 98 -6.95 3.33 -2.78
N ALA A 99 -7.82 2.75 -3.60
CA ALA A 99 -7.44 2.21 -4.91
C ALA A 99 -7.00 3.31 -5.88
N ILE A 100 -7.76 4.40 -6.03
CA ILE A 100 -7.34 5.52 -6.89
C ILE A 100 -6.07 6.20 -6.38
N ASN A 101 -5.81 6.17 -5.06
CA ASN A 101 -4.63 6.77 -4.47
C ASN A 101 -3.35 5.96 -4.74
N ILE A 102 -3.46 4.63 -4.80
CA ILE A 102 -2.34 3.70 -5.07
C ILE A 102 -2.11 3.51 -6.57
N PHE A 103 -3.18 3.33 -7.35
CA PHE A 103 -3.07 3.06 -8.78
C PHE A 103 -3.01 4.33 -9.64
N ASN A 104 -3.60 5.44 -9.18
CA ASN A 104 -3.84 6.64 -9.98
C ASN A 104 -4.53 6.35 -11.32
N LEU A 105 -5.50 5.44 -11.31
CA LEU A 105 -6.30 5.02 -12.47
C LEU A 105 -7.79 5.10 -12.13
N PRO A 106 -8.70 5.18 -13.12
CA PRO A 106 -10.11 4.93 -12.90
C PRO A 106 -10.33 3.57 -12.24
N VAL A 107 -11.17 3.53 -11.22
CA VAL A 107 -11.54 2.31 -10.50
C VAL A 107 -13.01 2.00 -10.78
N VAL A 108 -13.27 0.83 -11.32
CA VAL A 108 -14.62 0.32 -11.61
C VAL A 108 -14.96 -0.80 -10.61
N ASN A 109 -16.10 -0.66 -9.94
CA ASN A 109 -16.58 -1.60 -8.94
C ASN A 109 -17.94 -2.17 -9.38
N ILE A 110 -17.96 -3.45 -9.70
CA ILE A 110 -19.15 -4.18 -10.16
C ILE A 110 -19.82 -4.81 -8.93
N GLY A 111 -20.94 -4.25 -8.50
CA GLY A 111 -21.72 -4.81 -7.40
C GLY A 111 -22.45 -6.07 -7.81
N VAL A 112 -22.39 -7.11 -6.98
CA VAL A 112 -23.07 -8.38 -7.23
C VAL A 112 -24.03 -8.71 -6.08
N LYS A 113 -25.33 -8.82 -6.37
CA LYS A 113 -26.36 -9.25 -5.41
C LYS A 113 -27.10 -10.45 -5.99
N HIS A 114 -27.31 -11.48 -5.18
CA HIS A 114 -28.06 -12.68 -5.58
C HIS A 114 -27.53 -13.35 -6.87
N GLY A 115 -26.23 -13.20 -7.15
CA GLY A 115 -25.60 -13.74 -8.35
C GLY A 115 -25.74 -12.87 -9.61
N GLU A 116 -26.35 -11.70 -9.50
CA GLU A 116 -26.61 -10.78 -10.61
C GLU A 116 -25.92 -9.43 -10.40
N VAL A 117 -25.72 -8.69 -11.49
CA VAL A 117 -25.21 -7.32 -11.45
C VAL A 117 -26.23 -6.44 -10.74
N ALA A 118 -25.83 -5.83 -9.63
CA ALA A 118 -26.66 -4.91 -8.85
C ALA A 118 -26.46 -3.44 -9.25
N GLY A 119 -25.29 -3.12 -9.80
CA GLY A 119 -24.90 -1.78 -10.22
C GLY A 119 -23.40 -1.69 -10.44
N ILE A 120 -22.96 -0.66 -11.16
CA ILE A 120 -21.54 -0.45 -11.48
C ILE A 120 -21.17 0.97 -11.12
N GLY A 121 -20.25 1.11 -10.17
CA GLY A 121 -19.68 2.39 -9.79
C GLY A 121 -18.35 2.63 -10.49
N ILE A 122 -18.05 3.88 -10.77
CA ILE A 122 -16.72 4.35 -11.19
C ILE A 122 -16.23 5.48 -10.28
N LEU A 123 -14.96 5.45 -9.95
CA LEU A 123 -14.27 6.51 -9.23
C LEU A 123 -13.03 6.94 -10.00
N TYR A 124 -12.90 8.24 -10.23
CA TYR A 124 -11.77 8.83 -10.94
C TYR A 124 -10.66 9.32 -9.98
N PRO A 125 -9.38 9.24 -10.39
CA PRO A 125 -8.27 9.84 -9.66
C PRO A 125 -8.29 11.36 -9.82
N GLU A 126 -8.99 12.05 -8.90
CA GLU A 126 -9.16 13.51 -8.94
C GLU A 126 -8.62 14.14 -7.66
N GLU A 127 -8.09 15.37 -7.75
CA GLU A 127 -7.48 16.09 -6.62
C GLU A 127 -8.38 16.12 -5.38
N LYS A 128 -9.68 16.36 -5.55
CA LYS A 128 -10.65 16.42 -4.44
C LYS A 128 -10.70 15.10 -3.66
N HIS A 129 -10.53 13.96 -4.33
CA HIS A 129 -10.54 12.64 -3.69
C HIS A 129 -9.24 12.38 -2.91
N PHE A 130 -8.10 12.85 -3.40
CA PHE A 130 -6.83 12.78 -2.67
C PHE A 130 -6.82 13.69 -1.44
N ARG A 131 -7.41 14.90 -1.56
CA ARG A 131 -7.65 15.78 -0.40
C ARG A 131 -8.55 15.10 0.63
N LEU A 132 -9.60 14.41 0.18
CA LEU A 132 -10.49 13.65 1.06
C LEU A 132 -9.76 12.50 1.79
N ALA A 133 -8.85 11.81 1.09
CA ALA A 133 -8.01 10.77 1.69
C ALA A 133 -7.10 11.33 2.80
N THR A 134 -6.44 12.47 2.56
CA THR A 134 -5.64 13.15 3.61
C THR A 134 -6.48 13.59 4.80
N LYS A 135 -7.70 14.11 4.56
CA LYS A 135 -8.63 14.45 5.65
C LYS A 135 -9.02 13.22 6.47
N SER A 136 -9.22 12.07 5.82
CA SER A 136 -9.56 10.80 6.47
C SER A 136 -8.44 10.32 7.40
N GLU A 137 -7.18 10.32 6.94
CA GLU A 137 -6.05 9.92 7.79
C GLU A 137 -5.89 10.88 9.00
N ASN A 138 -6.01 12.19 8.79
CA ASN A 138 -5.98 13.17 9.88
C ASN A 138 -7.10 12.95 10.90
N ALA A 139 -8.33 12.71 10.45
CA ALA A 139 -9.46 12.48 11.34
C ALA A 139 -9.32 11.18 12.15
N GLN A 140 -8.72 10.14 11.57
CA GLN A 140 -8.38 8.90 12.28
C GLN A 140 -7.33 9.16 13.37
N LEU A 141 -6.28 9.93 13.07
CA LEU A 141 -5.27 10.30 14.07
C LEU A 141 -5.83 11.20 15.17
N ASP A 142 -6.68 12.18 14.83
CA ASP A 142 -7.38 13.03 15.81
C ASP A 142 -8.16 12.17 16.82
N SER A 143 -8.83 11.11 16.33
CA SER A 143 -9.58 10.18 17.18
C SER A 143 -8.66 9.39 18.11
N LEU A 144 -7.51 8.93 17.62
CA LEU A 144 -6.53 8.21 18.43
C LEU A 144 -5.80 9.11 19.43
N ALA A 145 -5.61 10.39 19.11
CA ALA A 145 -4.93 11.36 19.97
C ALA A 145 -5.85 12.03 21.00
N ALA A 146 -7.15 11.67 21.03
CA ALA A 146 -8.12 12.29 21.91
C ALA A 146 -7.85 11.97 23.39
N LYS A 147 -7.57 13.00 24.20
CA LYS A 147 -7.22 12.86 25.63
C LYS A 147 -8.43 12.86 26.57
N ASN A 148 -9.62 13.11 26.05
CA ASN A 148 -10.86 13.17 26.83
C ASN A 148 -12.08 12.93 25.93
N MET A 149 -13.22 12.64 26.57
CA MET A 149 -14.47 12.30 25.89
C MET A 149 -14.98 13.38 24.93
N GLU A 150 -14.77 14.66 25.24
CA GLU A 150 -15.25 15.76 24.39
C GLU A 150 -14.39 15.91 23.12
N ALA A 151 -13.07 15.75 23.25
CA ALA A 151 -12.17 15.69 22.10
C ALA A 151 -12.46 14.47 21.21
N GLU A 152 -12.71 13.32 21.83
CA GLU A 152 -13.06 12.08 21.12
C GLU A 152 -14.39 12.23 20.38
N LYS A 153 -15.42 12.78 21.02
CA LYS A 153 -16.72 13.06 20.39
C LYS A 153 -16.55 13.94 19.15
N LYS A 154 -15.76 15.03 19.24
CA LYS A 154 -15.48 15.91 18.09
C LYS A 154 -14.74 15.18 16.96
N ALA A 155 -13.79 14.31 17.29
CA ALA A 155 -13.10 13.50 16.29
C ALA A 155 -14.05 12.51 15.59
N LEU A 156 -14.91 11.82 16.36
CA LEU A 156 -15.92 10.91 15.82
C LEU A 156 -16.96 11.63 14.94
N GLU A 157 -17.34 12.86 15.28
CA GLU A 157 -18.21 13.70 14.45
C GLU A 157 -17.55 14.03 13.10
N LYS A 158 -16.24 14.38 13.10
CA LYS A 158 -15.48 14.60 11.86
C LYS A 158 -15.41 13.33 11.01
N VAL A 159 -15.06 12.18 11.61
CA VAL A 159 -15.01 10.89 10.92
C VAL A 159 -16.37 10.53 10.31
N THR A 160 -17.46 10.77 11.04
CA THR A 160 -18.82 10.51 10.54
C THR A 160 -19.17 11.40 9.35
N LYS A 161 -18.83 12.69 9.40
CA LYS A 161 -19.03 13.60 8.25
C LYS A 161 -18.25 13.14 7.03
N LEU A 162 -17.00 12.74 7.20
CA LEU A 162 -16.17 12.21 6.10
C LEU A 162 -16.76 10.92 5.50
N ARG A 163 -17.29 10.02 6.34
CA ARG A 163 -18.00 8.82 5.86
C ARG A 163 -19.19 9.17 4.97
N LEU A 164 -19.95 10.22 5.31
CA LEU A 164 -21.05 10.70 4.48
C LEU A 164 -20.56 11.33 3.16
N GLU A 165 -19.44 12.05 3.18
CA GLU A 165 -18.81 12.56 1.96
C GLU A 165 -18.39 11.41 1.03
N PHE A 166 -17.81 10.33 1.57
CA PHE A 166 -17.42 9.14 0.80
C PHE A 166 -18.59 8.42 0.11
N LEU A 167 -19.84 8.61 0.54
CA LEU A 167 -21.00 8.01 -0.16
C LEU A 167 -21.24 8.62 -1.54
N ASN A 168 -20.72 9.83 -1.80
CA ASN A 168 -21.05 10.62 -2.98
C ASN A 168 -19.84 10.85 -3.91
N ILE A 169 -18.77 10.05 -3.75
CA ILE A 169 -17.54 10.22 -4.55
C ILE A 169 -17.58 9.46 -5.88
N SER A 170 -18.40 8.41 -5.97
CA SER A 170 -18.49 7.56 -7.16
C SER A 170 -19.68 7.90 -8.02
N GLU A 171 -19.52 7.72 -9.33
CA GLU A 171 -20.57 7.89 -10.32
C GLU A 171 -21.05 6.50 -10.80
N GLU A 172 -22.27 6.44 -11.34
CA GLU A 172 -22.73 5.24 -12.04
C GLU A 172 -22.04 5.13 -13.40
N LEU A 173 -21.61 3.92 -13.76
CA LEU A 173 -21.00 3.63 -15.05
C LEU A 173 -21.96 2.83 -15.94
N PRO A 174 -22.36 3.36 -17.11
CA PRO A 174 -23.25 2.65 -18.03
C PRO A 174 -22.64 1.34 -18.56
N ILE A 175 -23.51 0.34 -18.70
CA ILE A 175 -23.21 -0.91 -19.41
C ILE A 175 -23.48 -0.69 -20.90
N ILE A 176 -22.49 -0.99 -21.74
CA ILE A 176 -22.58 -0.86 -23.20
C ILE A 176 -22.55 -2.25 -23.83
N ASP A 177 -23.44 -2.48 -24.79
CA ASP A 177 -23.36 -3.64 -25.67
C ASP A 177 -22.33 -3.34 -26.75
N ASP A 178 -21.13 -3.91 -26.62
CA ASP A 178 -20.03 -3.78 -27.57
C ASP A 178 -19.69 -5.16 -28.12
N GLU A 179 -19.70 -5.30 -29.44
CA GLU A 179 -19.40 -6.56 -30.13
C GLU A 179 -17.88 -6.79 -30.32
N ASN A 180 -17.04 -5.80 -30.02
CA ASN A 180 -15.59 -5.84 -30.27
C ASN A 180 -14.75 -6.12 -29.02
N VAL A 181 -15.32 -6.87 -28.07
CA VAL A 181 -14.63 -7.14 -26.80
C VAL A 181 -13.42 -8.03 -27.04
N THR A 182 -12.29 -7.62 -26.48
CA THR A 182 -11.02 -8.35 -26.64
C THR A 182 -10.41 -8.73 -25.30
N GLN A 183 -9.82 -9.93 -25.26
CA GLN A 183 -9.12 -10.47 -24.10
C GLN A 183 -7.61 -10.48 -24.34
N ASN A 184 -6.83 -10.45 -23.26
CA ASN A 184 -5.37 -10.55 -23.27
C ASN A 184 -4.69 -9.46 -24.11
N CYS A 185 -5.20 -8.23 -23.99
CA CYS A 185 -4.70 -7.12 -24.80
C CYS A 185 -3.25 -6.71 -24.49
N GLN A 186 -2.68 -7.14 -23.35
CA GLN A 186 -1.26 -7.01 -22.97
C GLN A 186 -0.62 -5.68 -23.40
N ARG A 187 -1.17 -4.57 -22.91
CA ARG A 187 -0.64 -3.23 -23.17
C ARG A 187 0.22 -2.81 -21.99
N ALA A 188 1.54 -2.90 -22.12
CA ALA A 188 2.49 -2.44 -21.12
C ALA A 188 3.35 -1.29 -21.66
N LYS A 189 3.58 -0.29 -20.81
CA LYS A 189 4.63 0.71 -21.03
C LYS A 189 6.00 0.06 -20.82
N LYS A 190 7.05 0.76 -21.26
CA LYS A 190 8.42 0.40 -20.93
C LYS A 190 8.57 0.31 -19.40
N PRO A 191 9.17 -0.77 -18.87
CA PRO A 191 9.39 -0.92 -17.44
C PRO A 191 10.11 0.28 -16.82
N TRP A 192 9.52 0.81 -15.74
CA TRP A 192 10.21 1.70 -14.83
C TRP A 192 10.84 0.86 -13.73
N VAL A 193 12.17 0.89 -13.63
CA VAL A 193 12.96 0.06 -12.71
C VAL A 193 13.57 0.95 -11.65
N ILE A 194 13.36 0.62 -10.37
CA ILE A 194 13.97 1.33 -9.25
C ILE A 194 15.34 0.70 -8.96
N GLU A 195 16.36 1.54 -8.81
CA GLU A 195 17.69 1.08 -8.39
C GLU A 195 17.68 0.64 -6.93
N ARG A 196 18.16 -0.58 -6.67
CA ARG A 196 18.24 -1.15 -5.32
C ARG A 196 19.25 -0.35 -4.49
N GLN A 197 18.78 0.21 -3.39
CA GLN A 197 19.60 0.91 -2.42
C GLN A 197 20.06 -0.07 -1.34
N GLU A 198 21.29 0.10 -0.84
CA GLU A 198 21.88 -0.71 0.23
C GLU A 198 22.16 0.18 1.45
N PRO A 199 21.20 0.34 2.37
CA PRO A 199 21.43 1.02 3.63
C PRO A 199 22.44 0.26 4.48
N ILE A 200 23.38 0.99 5.09
CA ILE A 200 24.44 0.45 5.97
C ILE A 200 24.32 1.05 7.37
N SER A 201 23.90 2.31 7.48
CA SER A 201 23.82 3.00 8.77
C SER A 201 22.77 4.09 8.81
N VAL A 202 22.37 4.47 10.02
CA VAL A 202 21.45 5.58 10.30
C VAL A 202 22.14 6.61 11.18
N GLU A 203 21.89 7.89 10.94
CA GLU A 203 22.35 8.97 11.80
C GLU A 203 21.77 8.83 13.21
N GLU A 204 22.65 8.80 14.22
CA GLU A 204 22.26 8.57 15.62
C GLU A 204 21.25 9.61 16.11
N SER A 205 21.44 10.89 15.81
CA SER A 205 20.49 11.94 16.18
C SER A 205 19.12 11.77 15.54
N PHE A 206 19.05 11.21 14.33
CA PHE A 206 17.76 10.92 13.70
C PHE A 206 17.01 9.82 14.45
N ALA A 207 17.69 8.73 14.80
CA ALA A 207 17.09 7.66 15.60
C ALA A 207 16.65 8.16 16.99
N GLU A 208 17.50 8.94 17.67
CA GLU A 208 17.19 9.58 18.96
C GLU A 208 15.96 10.50 18.87
N GLU A 209 15.88 11.35 17.84
CA GLU A 209 14.73 12.25 17.61
C GLU A 209 13.42 11.49 17.42
N LEU A 210 13.45 10.37 16.67
CA LEU A 210 12.28 9.50 16.48
C LEU A 210 11.84 8.87 17.81
N VAL A 211 12.77 8.27 18.56
CA VAL A 211 12.46 7.63 19.85
C VAL A 211 11.90 8.65 20.84
N GLN A 212 12.55 9.81 20.95
CA GLN A 212 12.07 10.89 21.82
C GLN A 212 10.65 11.29 21.44
N LYS A 213 10.34 11.41 20.14
CA LYS A 213 8.98 11.69 19.69
C LYS A 213 8.00 10.58 20.03
N SER A 214 8.41 9.32 19.92
CA SER A 214 7.59 8.17 20.30
C SER A 214 7.19 8.21 21.78
N LEU A 215 8.13 8.59 22.66
CA LEU A 215 7.89 8.71 24.11
C LEU A 215 6.95 9.87 24.48
N GLU A 216 6.99 10.97 23.74
CA GLU A 216 6.17 12.16 24.01
C GLU A 216 4.67 11.96 23.76
N VAL A 217 4.30 11.06 22.85
CA VAL A 217 2.92 10.94 22.38
C VAL A 217 2.11 10.03 23.32
N GLU A 218 2.30 8.73 23.20
CA GLU A 218 1.64 7.69 23.99
C GLU A 218 2.40 6.37 23.80
N PRO A 219 2.61 5.56 24.87
CA PRO A 219 3.25 4.26 24.74
C PRO A 219 2.57 3.37 23.69
N GLY A 220 3.36 2.78 22.80
CA GLY A 220 2.86 1.89 21.75
C GLY A 220 2.43 2.58 20.45
N ARG A 221 2.47 3.92 20.36
CA ARG A 221 2.33 4.61 19.08
C ARG A 221 3.64 4.66 18.32
N GLU A 222 3.57 4.33 17.05
CA GLU A 222 4.70 4.42 16.14
C GLU A 222 4.85 5.85 15.61
N VAL A 223 6.08 6.25 15.34
CA VAL A 223 6.39 7.49 14.63
C VAL A 223 7.30 7.18 13.45
N ALA A 224 7.22 7.97 12.39
CA ALA A 224 7.99 7.74 11.18
C ALA A 224 8.40 9.02 10.47
N ALA A 225 9.47 8.95 9.71
CA ALA A 225 9.93 9.98 8.80
C ALA A 225 10.67 9.34 7.62
N PHE A 226 10.97 10.12 6.59
CA PHE A 226 11.88 9.72 5.54
C PHE A 226 13.32 10.07 5.91
N GLY A 227 14.22 9.17 5.55
CA GLY A 227 15.66 9.40 5.50
C GLY A 227 16.16 9.37 4.06
N ARG A 228 17.13 10.22 3.72
CA ARG A 228 17.86 10.17 2.46
C ARG A 228 19.08 9.28 2.63
N ILE A 229 19.26 8.35 1.71
CA ILE A 229 20.39 7.43 1.61
C ILE A 229 21.47 8.11 0.75
N ASP A 230 22.67 8.27 1.29
CA ASP A 230 23.81 8.78 0.55
C ASP A 230 24.55 7.66 -0.22
N LYS A 231 25.60 8.04 -0.96
CA LYS A 231 26.42 7.10 -1.74
C LYS A 231 27.16 6.05 -0.91
N ASN A 232 27.26 6.24 0.41
CA ASN A 232 27.91 5.32 1.35
C ASN A 232 26.88 4.47 2.11
N GLY A 233 25.59 4.54 1.74
CA GLY A 233 24.51 3.84 2.43
C GLY A 233 24.17 4.44 3.79
N HIS A 234 24.57 5.68 4.08
CA HIS A 234 24.23 6.36 5.33
C HIS A 234 22.91 7.12 5.21
N ILE A 235 22.03 6.94 6.19
CA ILE A 235 20.69 7.53 6.23
C ILE A 235 20.66 8.77 7.14
N THR A 236 20.34 9.92 6.56
CA THR A 236 20.08 11.19 7.28
C THR A 236 18.64 11.63 7.11
N ARG A 237 18.01 12.21 8.15
CA ARG A 237 16.60 12.65 8.09
C ARG A 237 16.39 13.66 6.95
N CYS A 238 15.33 13.48 6.17
CA CYS A 238 14.95 14.41 5.08
C CYS A 238 13.48 14.84 5.11
N SER A 239 12.70 14.44 6.12
CA SER A 239 11.32 14.89 6.30
C SER A 239 10.99 15.20 7.75
N ASN A 240 9.80 15.74 7.99
CA ASN A 240 9.25 15.92 9.33
C ASN A 240 8.83 14.56 9.94
N ILE A 241 8.84 14.47 11.27
CA ILE A 241 8.35 13.27 11.98
C ILE A 241 6.82 13.29 12.01
N VAL A 242 6.22 12.18 11.61
CA VAL A 242 4.78 11.91 11.64
C VAL A 242 4.48 10.91 12.73
N VAL A 243 3.37 11.15 13.43
CA VAL A 243 2.86 10.24 14.45
C VAL A 243 1.81 9.34 13.84
N GLY A 244 2.03 8.02 13.91
CA GLY A 244 1.08 7.00 13.45
C GLY A 244 0.14 6.52 14.55
N GLY A 245 -0.55 5.42 14.29
CA GLY A 245 -1.36 4.72 15.29
C GLY A 245 -0.57 3.65 16.05
N MET A 246 -1.31 2.71 16.65
CA MET A 246 -0.72 1.49 17.22
C MET A 246 -0.55 0.47 16.08
N GLY A 247 0.69 0.21 15.66
CA GLY A 247 1.01 -0.76 14.61
C GLY A 247 0.75 -0.29 13.17
N TYR A 248 0.64 1.03 12.92
CA TYR A 248 0.57 1.55 11.55
C TYR A 248 1.01 3.02 11.42
N ILE A 249 1.58 3.36 10.27
CA ILE A 249 1.89 4.73 9.85
C ILE A 249 0.96 5.15 8.69
N PRO A 250 0.22 6.28 8.81
CA PRO A 250 -0.64 6.77 7.73
C PRO A 250 0.19 7.20 6.50
N SER A 251 -0.05 6.57 5.35
CA SER A 251 0.81 6.71 4.18
C SER A 251 0.77 8.10 3.56
N ARG A 252 -0.40 8.76 3.54
CA ARG A 252 -0.49 10.13 3.01
C ARG A 252 0.12 11.15 3.97
N LEU A 253 -0.02 10.95 5.28
CA LEU A 253 0.63 11.83 6.24
C LEU A 253 2.15 11.69 6.22
N LEU A 254 2.67 10.46 6.12
CA LEU A 254 4.10 10.23 5.92
C LEU A 254 4.59 10.92 4.65
N ALA A 255 3.91 10.72 3.51
CA ALA A 255 4.23 11.41 2.27
C ALA A 255 4.23 12.95 2.42
N SER A 256 3.19 13.49 3.07
CA SER A 256 3.07 14.94 3.33
C SER A 256 4.14 15.53 4.25
N SER A 257 4.86 14.67 4.99
CA SER A 257 5.96 15.10 5.86
C SER A 257 7.21 15.52 5.10
N TYR A 258 7.35 15.04 3.87
CA TYR A 258 8.47 15.36 2.98
C TYR A 258 8.19 16.63 2.18
N GLU A 259 7.01 16.71 1.55
CA GLU A 259 6.53 17.90 0.84
C GLU A 259 5.00 17.93 0.78
N ASP A 260 4.41 19.05 0.37
CA ASP A 260 2.96 19.14 0.20
C ASP A 260 2.47 18.26 -0.97
N ILE A 261 1.72 17.21 -0.64
CA ILE A 261 1.11 16.29 -1.61
C ILE A 261 -0.37 16.58 -1.86
N THR A 262 -0.84 17.78 -1.52
CA THR A 262 -2.24 18.19 -1.72
C THR A 262 -2.63 18.03 -3.18
N GLY A 263 -3.65 17.21 -3.43
CA GLY A 263 -4.12 16.94 -4.80
C GLY A 263 -3.31 15.89 -5.56
N LEU A 264 -2.26 15.31 -4.99
CA LEU A 264 -1.48 14.23 -5.62
C LEU A 264 -1.92 12.86 -5.09
N SER A 265 -1.90 11.86 -5.97
CA SER A 265 -1.97 10.45 -5.58
C SER A 265 -0.66 10.00 -4.92
N LEU A 266 -0.68 8.92 -4.13
CA LEU A 266 0.55 8.34 -3.60
C LEU A 266 1.44 7.79 -4.72
N ARG A 267 0.85 7.22 -5.78
CA ARG A 267 1.62 6.79 -6.95
C ARG A 267 2.46 7.94 -7.50
N GLU A 268 1.82 9.06 -7.83
CA GLU A 268 2.46 10.21 -8.44
C GLU A 268 3.57 10.78 -7.55
N PHE A 269 3.31 10.88 -6.25
CA PHE A 269 4.32 11.29 -5.28
C PHE A 269 5.54 10.35 -5.27
N TYR A 270 5.34 9.03 -5.13
CA TYR A 270 6.44 8.07 -5.02
C TYR A 270 7.19 7.82 -6.34
N SER A 271 6.55 8.07 -7.50
CA SER A 271 7.18 7.88 -8.82
C SER A 271 7.80 9.15 -9.41
N GLU A 272 7.29 10.34 -9.08
CA GLU A 272 7.69 11.59 -9.76
C GLU A 272 8.29 12.66 -8.84
N LYS A 273 7.96 12.65 -7.54
CA LYS A 273 8.36 13.73 -6.61
C LYS A 273 9.40 13.29 -5.60
N MET A 274 9.18 12.14 -4.96
CA MET A 274 10.07 11.57 -3.96
C MET A 274 11.32 10.96 -4.62
N PRO A 275 12.55 11.38 -4.26
CA PRO A 275 13.77 10.76 -4.75
C PRO A 275 13.80 9.25 -4.51
N LEU A 276 14.47 8.50 -5.39
CA LEU A 276 14.57 7.04 -5.29
C LEU A 276 15.48 6.59 -4.14
N ASN A 277 16.47 7.41 -3.77
CA ASN A 277 17.44 7.13 -2.72
C ASN A 277 16.91 7.51 -1.32
N THR A 278 15.68 7.13 -1.01
CA THR A 278 15.06 7.39 0.29
C THR A 278 14.69 6.08 1.00
N ALA A 279 14.68 6.13 2.32
CA ALA A 279 14.22 5.06 3.21
C ALA A 279 13.07 5.57 4.08
N ILE A 280 12.14 4.70 4.39
CA ILE A 280 11.13 4.93 5.44
C ILE A 280 11.77 4.52 6.76
N VAL A 281 11.83 5.41 7.74
CA VAL A 281 12.40 5.13 9.06
C VAL A 281 11.32 5.34 10.11
N HIS A 282 10.99 4.31 10.88
CA HIS A 282 9.96 4.34 11.90
C HIS A 282 10.41 3.71 13.22
N THR A 283 9.67 3.96 14.29
CA THR A 283 9.91 3.33 15.61
C THR A 283 9.16 2.02 15.75
N HIS A 284 9.75 1.07 16.47
CA HIS A 284 9.11 -0.15 16.99
C HIS A 284 9.13 -0.11 18.53
N PRO A 285 8.15 0.52 19.18
CA PRO A 285 8.08 0.60 20.64
C PRO A 285 7.96 -0.79 21.27
N GLY A 286 8.79 -1.08 22.26
CA GLY A 286 8.81 -2.36 22.98
C GLY A 286 9.54 -3.50 22.26
N GLY A 287 10.10 -3.25 21.06
CA GLY A 287 10.81 -4.25 20.26
C GLY A 287 12.28 -3.91 20.01
N SER A 288 13.00 -4.81 19.33
CA SER A 288 14.38 -4.62 18.87
C SER A 288 14.51 -4.03 17.47
N GLY A 289 13.39 -3.68 16.85
CA GLY A 289 13.33 -3.23 15.44
C GLY A 289 13.12 -4.38 14.45
N VAL A 290 13.06 -5.63 14.90
CA VAL A 290 12.72 -6.76 14.01
C VAL A 290 11.33 -6.54 13.42
N MET A 291 11.24 -6.62 12.11
CA MET A 291 10.05 -6.32 11.32
C MET A 291 9.31 -7.59 10.88
N HIS A 292 8.01 -7.43 10.66
CA HIS A 292 7.13 -8.47 10.12
C HIS A 292 6.76 -8.19 8.66
N MET A 293 6.07 -9.15 8.03
CA MET A 293 5.65 -9.06 6.63
C MET A 293 4.93 -7.74 6.29
N SER A 294 4.11 -7.20 7.19
CA SER A 294 3.38 -5.94 6.93
C SER A 294 4.32 -4.75 6.73
N ASP A 295 5.46 -4.69 7.44
CA ASP A 295 6.45 -3.63 7.27
C ASP A 295 7.16 -3.77 5.92
N ALA A 296 7.57 -5.00 5.59
CA ALA A 296 8.19 -5.32 4.31
C ALA A 296 7.29 -4.89 3.13
N MET A 297 5.98 -5.13 3.26
CA MET A 297 5.01 -4.72 2.25
C MET A 297 4.71 -3.22 2.28
N ALA A 298 4.77 -2.56 3.44
CA ALA A 298 4.56 -1.11 3.57
C ALA A 298 5.74 -0.27 3.03
N GLY A 299 6.95 -0.83 2.96
CA GLY A 299 8.12 -0.19 2.37
C GLY A 299 8.51 -0.78 1.01
N PRO A 300 9.48 -1.72 0.96
CA PRO A 300 10.06 -2.18 -0.30
C PRO A 300 9.08 -2.95 -1.19
N GLY A 301 8.15 -3.70 -0.61
CA GLY A 301 7.14 -4.44 -1.37
C GLY A 301 6.19 -3.55 -2.16
N MET A 302 5.71 -2.45 -1.57
CA MET A 302 4.78 -1.50 -2.20
C MET A 302 5.52 -0.40 -2.97
N TRP A 303 6.41 0.35 -2.29
CA TRP A 303 6.97 1.60 -2.80
C TRP A 303 8.40 1.47 -3.34
N GLY A 304 9.01 0.28 -3.27
CA GLY A 304 10.39 0.06 -3.70
C GLY A 304 11.40 0.91 -2.93
N ARG A 305 11.10 1.28 -1.67
CA ARG A 305 11.99 1.99 -0.76
C ARG A 305 12.35 1.08 0.41
N PRO A 306 13.62 1.02 0.86
CA PRO A 306 13.95 0.33 2.10
C PRO A 306 13.13 0.87 3.27
N ILE A 307 12.81 -0.01 4.21
CA ILE A 307 12.19 0.35 5.48
C ILE A 307 13.15 0.05 6.62
N VAL A 308 13.17 0.90 7.63
CA VAL A 308 14.07 0.85 8.78
C VAL A 308 13.26 1.01 10.05
N ALA A 309 13.37 0.06 10.97
CA ALA A 309 12.73 0.12 12.27
C ALA A 309 13.76 0.37 13.37
N VAL A 310 13.52 1.41 14.16
CA VAL A 310 14.28 1.75 15.38
C VAL A 310 13.53 1.16 16.58
N GLY A 311 14.01 0.04 17.09
CA GLY A 311 13.46 -0.60 18.29
C GLY A 311 13.94 0.07 19.56
N HIS A 312 13.03 0.38 20.48
CA HIS A 312 13.36 0.97 21.77
C HIS A 312 12.46 0.44 22.88
N ASP A 313 12.92 0.52 24.13
CA ASP A 313 12.09 0.18 25.29
C ASP A 313 11.29 1.37 25.84
N GLU A 314 10.59 1.16 26.95
CA GLU A 314 9.77 2.16 27.66
C GLU A 314 10.57 3.37 28.16
N LYS A 315 11.89 3.26 28.29
CA LYS A 315 12.78 4.35 28.74
C LYS A 315 13.37 5.13 27.56
N GLY A 316 13.18 4.64 26.34
CA GLY A 316 13.80 5.19 25.15
C GLY A 316 15.17 4.60 24.83
N ASP A 317 15.61 3.54 25.53
CA ASP A 317 16.88 2.92 25.21
C ASP A 317 16.73 2.14 23.90
N ILE A 318 17.47 2.56 22.86
CA ILE A 318 17.48 1.89 21.57
C ILE A 318 18.06 0.48 21.72
N LYS A 319 17.30 -0.53 21.31
CA LYS A 319 17.68 -1.95 21.36
C LYS A 319 18.28 -2.45 20.05
N GLY A 320 17.92 -1.82 18.93
CA GLY A 320 18.39 -2.19 17.62
C GLY A 320 17.80 -1.30 16.53
N VAL A 321 18.49 -1.26 15.40
CA VAL A 321 18.03 -0.61 14.18
C VAL A 321 18.13 -1.64 13.07
N MET A 322 16.98 -2.05 12.54
CA MET A 322 16.90 -3.11 11.54
C MET A 322 16.35 -2.54 10.24
N THR A 323 16.72 -3.12 9.10
CA THR A 323 16.19 -2.75 7.80
C THR A 323 15.69 -3.96 7.03
N ILE A 324 14.66 -3.75 6.20
CA ILE A 324 14.36 -4.64 5.08
C ILE A 324 14.54 -3.82 3.81
N LYS A 325 15.39 -4.32 2.93
CA LYS A 325 15.73 -3.73 1.63
C LYS A 325 14.97 -4.38 0.49
N MET A 326 15.06 -3.77 -0.69
CA MET A 326 14.51 -4.32 -1.91
C MET A 326 15.40 -5.46 -2.42
N GLN A 327 14.90 -6.70 -2.40
CA GLN A 327 15.63 -7.89 -2.81
C GLN A 327 14.70 -8.95 -3.42
N ASP A 328 15.19 -9.81 -4.30
CA ASP A 328 14.37 -10.79 -5.05
C ASP A 328 13.56 -11.69 -4.12
N LYS A 329 14.20 -12.20 -3.05
CA LYS A 329 13.54 -13.06 -2.06
C LYS A 329 12.30 -12.43 -1.43
N LEU A 330 12.28 -11.10 -1.25
CA LEU A 330 11.11 -10.39 -0.73
C LEU A 330 9.91 -10.56 -1.67
N PHE A 331 10.14 -10.41 -2.96
CA PHE A 331 9.10 -10.48 -3.98
C PHE A 331 8.65 -11.92 -4.22
N GLU A 332 9.58 -12.88 -4.23
CA GLU A 332 9.26 -14.31 -4.28
C GLU A 332 8.31 -14.71 -3.14
N LEU A 333 8.59 -14.25 -1.91
CA LEU A 333 7.73 -14.52 -0.75
C LEU A 333 6.36 -13.85 -0.87
N ALA A 334 6.29 -12.63 -1.40
CA ALA A 334 5.04 -11.91 -1.60
C ALA A 334 4.15 -12.60 -2.66
N ASP A 335 4.75 -12.99 -3.79
CA ASP A 335 4.08 -13.70 -4.88
C ASP A 335 3.59 -15.09 -4.41
N GLU A 336 4.42 -15.82 -3.66
CA GLU A 336 4.02 -17.09 -3.07
C GLU A 336 2.88 -16.92 -2.07
N ASN A 337 2.89 -15.88 -1.23
CA ASN A 337 1.80 -15.64 -0.30
C ASN A 337 0.46 -15.37 -1.03
N GLU A 338 0.45 -14.51 -2.05
CA GLU A 338 -0.74 -14.25 -2.88
C GLU A 338 -1.26 -15.55 -3.55
N PHE A 339 -0.35 -16.37 -4.07
CA PHE A 339 -0.70 -17.66 -4.66
C PHE A 339 -1.35 -18.61 -3.65
N LEU A 340 -0.75 -18.77 -2.47
CA LEU A 340 -1.30 -19.65 -1.42
C LEU A 340 -2.66 -19.17 -0.92
N GLU A 341 -2.90 -17.86 -0.88
CA GLU A 341 -4.21 -17.30 -0.52
C GLU A 341 -5.30 -17.67 -1.53
N GLN A 342 -4.97 -17.77 -2.82
CA GLN A 342 -5.91 -18.28 -3.82
C GLN A 342 -6.11 -19.79 -3.70
N GLN A 343 -5.04 -20.55 -3.42
CA GLN A 343 -5.10 -22.01 -3.27
C GLN A 343 -5.94 -22.45 -2.06
N PHE A 344 -6.05 -21.61 -1.03
CA PHE A 344 -6.84 -21.89 0.17
C PHE A 344 -8.27 -22.37 -0.17
N PHE A 345 -8.89 -21.78 -1.18
CA PHE A 345 -10.25 -22.12 -1.60
C PHE A 345 -10.36 -23.36 -2.50
N LYS A 346 -9.24 -23.89 -2.98
CA LYS A 346 -9.20 -25.09 -3.83
C LYS A 346 -9.00 -26.36 -3.02
N VAL A 347 -8.55 -26.23 -1.77
CA VAL A 347 -8.32 -27.32 -0.83
C VAL A 347 -9.61 -28.12 -0.60
N GLN A 348 -9.52 -29.46 -0.67
CA GLN A 348 -10.66 -30.37 -0.45
C GLN A 348 -10.53 -31.18 0.84
N LYS A 349 -9.35 -31.22 1.46
CA LYS A 349 -9.05 -32.05 2.63
C LYS A 349 -8.42 -31.25 3.77
N PRO A 350 -8.75 -31.53 5.04
CA PRO A 350 -8.15 -30.83 6.18
C PRO A 350 -6.61 -30.90 6.20
N GLU A 351 -6.01 -32.01 5.77
CA GLU A 351 -4.56 -32.17 5.77
C GLU A 351 -3.86 -31.24 4.77
N GLU A 352 -4.51 -30.97 3.63
CA GLU A 352 -4.04 -30.02 2.63
C GLU A 352 -4.16 -28.57 3.16
N GLU A 353 -5.24 -28.25 3.87
CA GLU A 353 -5.42 -26.92 4.47
C GLU A 353 -4.34 -26.65 5.53
N VAL A 354 -4.08 -27.65 6.38
CA VAL A 354 -3.03 -27.58 7.41
C VAL A 354 -1.67 -27.34 6.77
N LYS A 355 -1.34 -28.01 5.65
CA LYS A 355 -0.09 -27.79 4.92
C LYS A 355 0.01 -26.35 4.39
N LEU A 356 -1.06 -25.84 3.79
CA LEU A 356 -1.12 -24.49 3.26
C LEU A 356 -0.96 -23.43 4.36
N ARG A 357 -1.69 -23.57 5.47
CA ARG A 357 -1.57 -22.67 6.63
C ARG A 357 -0.17 -22.70 7.25
N LYS A 358 0.43 -23.88 7.37
CA LYS A 358 1.82 -24.02 7.83
C LYS A 358 2.81 -23.33 6.90
N ARG A 359 2.62 -23.41 5.57
CA ARG A 359 3.48 -22.69 4.62
C ARG A 359 3.33 -21.18 4.76
N ARG A 360 2.10 -20.65 4.87
CA ARG A 360 1.86 -19.22 5.11
C ARG A 360 2.53 -18.72 6.39
N TYR A 361 2.43 -19.48 7.48
CA TYR A 361 3.13 -19.15 8.72
C TYR A 361 4.65 -19.14 8.54
N LYS A 362 5.21 -20.10 7.80
CA LYS A 362 6.65 -20.14 7.48
C LYS A 362 7.08 -18.96 6.61
N ILE A 363 6.28 -18.54 5.63
CA ILE A 363 6.55 -17.33 4.83
C ILE A 363 6.65 -16.10 5.73
N ALA A 364 5.75 -15.95 6.70
CA ALA A 364 5.81 -14.83 7.65
C ALA A 364 7.14 -14.82 8.45
N GLN A 365 7.66 -16.00 8.82
CA GLN A 365 8.98 -16.13 9.45
C GLN A 365 10.12 -15.77 8.47
N GLU A 366 10.05 -16.27 7.23
CA GLU A 366 11.04 -15.95 6.19
C GLU A 366 11.08 -14.45 5.84
N PHE A 367 9.97 -13.71 6.00
CA PHE A 367 9.97 -12.24 5.92
C PHE A 367 10.77 -11.60 7.06
N THR A 368 10.65 -12.13 8.28
CA THR A 368 11.43 -11.67 9.42
C THR A 368 12.93 -11.92 9.22
N ASP A 369 13.29 -13.05 8.58
CA ASP A 369 14.68 -13.38 8.24
C ASP A 369 15.30 -12.42 7.20
N LEU A 370 14.50 -11.55 6.55
CA LEU A 370 15.00 -10.50 5.66
C LEU A 370 15.54 -9.27 6.40
N CYS A 371 15.41 -9.22 7.73
CA CYS A 371 15.87 -8.09 8.53
C CYS A 371 17.40 -8.09 8.68
N ASP A 372 18.04 -7.05 8.16
CA ASP A 372 19.47 -6.77 8.36
C ASP A 372 19.67 -5.72 9.46
N GLN A 373 20.72 -5.85 10.27
CA GLN A 373 21.06 -4.85 11.29
C GLN A 373 21.83 -3.67 10.66
N LEU A 374 21.45 -2.44 11.01
CA LEU A 374 22.16 -1.22 10.64
C LEU A 374 23.00 -0.67 11.80
N GLU A 375 24.09 0.03 11.46
CA GLU A 375 24.89 0.77 12.43
C GLU A 375 24.25 2.13 12.77
N LEU A 376 24.33 2.54 14.03
CA LEU A 376 24.10 3.94 14.43
C LEU A 376 25.42 4.69 14.33
N LYS A 377 25.47 5.75 13.52
CA LYS A 377 26.66 6.59 13.37
C LYS A 377 26.42 7.99 13.89
N THR A 378 27.33 8.44 14.74
CA THR A 378 27.41 9.82 15.20
C THR A 378 28.10 10.68 14.15
N THR A 379 27.59 11.87 13.85
CA THR A 379 28.32 12.87 13.06
C THR A 379 29.50 13.45 13.84
N GLU A 380 30.61 13.73 13.16
CA GLU A 380 31.91 14.14 13.76
C GLU A 380 31.80 15.32 14.76
N SER A 381 30.82 16.21 14.58
CA SER A 381 30.64 17.37 15.49
C SER A 381 30.23 17.01 16.93
N LYS A 382 29.58 15.85 17.15
CA LYS A 382 29.29 15.32 18.49
C LYS A 382 30.49 14.56 19.07
N ALA A 383 31.32 13.94 18.23
CA ALA A 383 32.54 13.26 18.68
C ALA A 383 33.53 14.26 19.30
N GLU A 384 33.71 15.42 18.67
CA GLU A 384 34.55 16.50 19.20
C GLU A 384 34.02 17.07 20.52
N ARG A 385 32.69 17.20 20.67
CA ARG A 385 32.07 17.65 21.94
C ARG A 385 32.16 16.63 23.06
N LYS A 386 32.04 15.32 22.76
CA LYS A 386 32.28 14.26 23.77
C LYS A 386 33.73 14.28 24.22
N ILE A 387 34.69 14.43 23.32
CA ILE A 387 36.12 14.54 23.66
C ILE A 387 36.40 15.81 24.47
N ALA A 388 35.77 16.94 24.13
CA ALA A 388 35.93 18.20 24.87
C ALA A 388 35.24 18.22 26.25
N ALA A 389 34.22 17.38 26.48
CA ALA A 389 33.58 17.21 27.78
C ALA A 389 34.22 16.11 28.65
N SER A 390 35.16 15.35 28.08
CA SER A 390 35.92 14.29 28.75
C SER A 390 37.33 14.74 29.17
N ASN A 391 37.73 15.95 28.77
CA ASN A 391 38.94 16.66 29.19
C ASN A 391 38.55 17.80 30.12
#